data_AF-A0A9X9LR08-F1
#
_entry.id   AF-A0A9X9LR08-F1
#
_cell.length_a   1.000
_cell.length_b   1.000
_cell.length_c   1.000
_cell.angle_alpha   90.00
_cell.angle_beta   90.00
_cell.angle_gamma   90.00
#
_symmetry.space_group_name_H-M   'P 1'
#
loop_
_entity.id
_entity.type
_entity.pdbx_description
1 polymer ?
#
loop_
_entity_poly.entity_id
_entity_poly.type
_entity_poly.pdbx_seq_one_letter_code
_entity_poly.pdbx_strand_id
1 'polypeptide(L)'
;LCQLKTESSGQAFTEKVYNSQVQPTVNVNQKAHPLLQPSSPANQCANIMAGDDQTQIQGDVQDQLMHQKLPTLPGISDETPLPDPAQILRNVNVVCSGGITVVSTKSEEDVCSSSLGASEFSPVDSAQKSFNDYAMNFFTNPTKNLVSTTKDSELPTCNCLDRVIQKDKGPYYTHLGAGPSVAAVREIMENRYGQKGNAVRIEIVVYTGKEGKSSHGCPIAKWVLRRGSDEEKVLCLVRQRTGHHCPTAVMVVLIMVWDGIPLPMADRLYTELTENLKSYNGHPTDRRCTLNENRTCTCQGIDPETCGASFSFGCSWSMYFNGCKFGRSPSPRRFRIDPSSPLHEKNLEDNLQSLATRLAPIYKQYAPVAYQNQVEYEHVARECRLGSKEGRPFSGVTACLDFCAHPHRDIHNMNNGSTVVCTLTREDNRSLGVIPQDEQLHVLPLYKLSDTDEFGSSEGMEAKIQSGAIEVLAPRRKKRTRFTQPVPRSGKKRAAMMTEVLAHKIRAVEKKFIPRIKRKNHGTTNSSKASSLP
;
A
#
# COMPACT_ATOMS: atom_id res chain seq x y z
N LEU A 1 21.10 -51.38 -1.51
CA LEU A 1 22.26 -51.07 -2.37
C LEU A 1 21.83 -50.04 -3.40
N CYS A 2 22.35 -48.81 -3.30
CA CYS A 2 22.63 -47.85 -4.38
C CYS A 2 22.91 -46.50 -3.72
N GLN A 3 24.20 -46.27 -3.43
CA GLN A 3 24.74 -44.96 -3.10
C GLN A 3 24.72 -44.11 -4.37
N LEU A 4 24.32 -42.84 -4.25
CA LEU A 4 24.74 -41.81 -5.19
C LEU A 4 25.24 -40.60 -4.40
N LYS A 5 26.51 -40.32 -4.67
CA LYS A 5 27.40 -39.35 -4.04
C LYS A 5 26.93 -37.92 -4.27
N THR A 6 27.19 -37.09 -3.27
CA THR A 6 27.22 -35.63 -3.37
C THR A 6 28.48 -35.23 -4.13
N GLU A 7 28.34 -34.61 -5.30
CA GLU A 7 29.41 -33.85 -5.94
C GLU A 7 29.03 -32.38 -5.99
N SER A 8 29.90 -31.57 -5.38
CA SER A 8 29.91 -30.12 -5.51
C SER A 8 30.63 -29.74 -6.80
N SER A 9 29.96 -29.06 -7.71
CA SER A 9 30.62 -28.29 -8.76
C SER A 9 29.93 -26.94 -8.88
N GLY A 10 30.55 -25.93 -8.26
CA GLY A 10 30.22 -24.54 -8.53
C GLY A 10 30.82 -24.14 -9.87
N GLN A 11 29.99 -23.96 -10.88
CA GLN A 11 30.37 -23.18 -12.05
C GLN A 11 30.15 -21.70 -11.73
N ALA A 12 31.27 -20.99 -11.52
CA ALA A 12 31.33 -19.54 -11.55
C ALA A 12 31.34 -19.10 -13.02
N PHE A 13 30.28 -18.44 -13.47
CA PHE A 13 30.31 -17.66 -14.71
C PHE A 13 30.69 -16.21 -14.35
N THR A 14 31.93 -15.85 -14.65
CA THR A 14 32.41 -14.47 -14.69
C THR A 14 32.24 -13.93 -16.10
N GLU A 15 31.18 -13.14 -16.32
CA GLU A 15 31.04 -12.37 -17.55
C GLU A 15 31.69 -11.00 -17.35
N LYS A 16 32.73 -10.73 -18.14
CA LYS A 16 33.44 -9.46 -18.21
C LYS A 16 32.55 -8.43 -18.90
N VAL A 17 32.20 -7.35 -18.21
CA VAL A 17 31.63 -6.16 -18.84
C VAL A 17 32.68 -5.06 -18.86
N TYR A 18 32.87 -4.52 -20.05
CA TYR A 18 33.84 -3.48 -20.41
C TYR A 18 33.69 -2.22 -19.54
N ASN A 19 34.81 -1.79 -18.96
CA ASN A 19 34.97 -0.45 -18.39
C ASN A 19 35.11 0.57 -19.53
N SER A 20 34.20 1.54 -19.59
CA SER A 20 34.44 2.80 -20.30
C SER A 20 34.67 3.89 -19.26
N GLN A 21 35.91 4.38 -19.23
CA GLN A 21 36.38 5.50 -18.43
C GLN A 21 35.90 6.81 -19.05
N VAL A 22 35.31 7.70 -18.25
CA VAL A 22 35.45 9.15 -18.41
C VAL A 22 35.57 9.75 -17.00
N GLN A 23 36.76 10.28 -16.69
CA GLN A 23 37.05 11.05 -15.47
C GLN A 23 36.52 12.49 -15.61
N PRO A 24 36.25 13.17 -14.49
CA PRO A 24 36.53 14.59 -14.38
C PRO A 24 37.65 14.85 -13.36
N THR A 25 38.62 15.61 -13.83
CA THR A 25 39.84 16.07 -13.19
C THR A 25 39.54 16.94 -11.96
N VAL A 26 40.15 16.60 -10.83
CA VAL A 26 40.31 17.45 -9.65
C VAL A 26 41.38 18.50 -9.95
N ASN A 27 41.09 19.78 -9.74
CA ASN A 27 42.11 20.81 -9.68
C ASN A 27 42.10 21.46 -8.29
N VAL A 28 43.14 21.15 -7.52
CA VAL A 28 43.50 21.78 -6.26
C VAL A 28 44.30 23.03 -6.58
N ASN A 29 43.94 24.18 -6.01
CA ASN A 29 44.92 25.23 -5.76
C ASN A 29 44.62 25.91 -4.43
N GLN A 30 45.56 25.74 -3.50
CA GLN A 30 45.67 26.46 -2.24
C GLN A 30 46.40 27.79 -2.49
N LYS A 31 45.95 28.89 -1.87
CA LYS A 31 46.83 29.77 -1.06
C LYS A 31 46.06 30.92 -0.37
N ALA A 32 46.17 30.89 0.95
CA ALA A 32 46.42 31.97 1.90
C ALA A 32 45.39 33.11 2.12
N HIS A 33 44.81 33.09 3.33
CA HIS A 33 44.30 34.22 4.11
C HIS A 33 45.42 35.20 4.55
N PRO A 34 45.05 36.40 5.02
CA PRO A 34 45.08 36.60 6.48
C PRO A 34 43.81 37.24 7.07
N LEU A 35 43.59 36.92 8.36
CA LEU A 35 42.58 37.44 9.28
C LEU A 35 42.66 38.96 9.49
N LEU A 36 41.51 39.58 9.81
CA LEU A 36 41.32 40.50 10.93
C LEU A 36 39.84 40.48 11.38
N GLN A 37 39.64 40.60 12.69
CA GLN A 37 38.41 40.37 13.47
C GLN A 37 37.65 41.70 13.77
N PRO A 38 36.55 41.73 14.55
CA PRO A 38 35.33 42.48 14.25
C PRO A 38 35.18 43.82 15.01
N SER A 39 34.24 44.66 14.57
CA SER A 39 33.64 45.71 15.41
C SER A 39 32.15 45.91 15.10
N SER A 40 31.35 45.83 16.16
CA SER A 40 29.97 46.32 16.25
C SER A 40 29.94 47.86 16.33
N PRO A 41 28.76 48.47 16.16
CA PRO A 41 28.21 49.17 17.31
C PRO A 41 26.69 49.03 17.50
N ALA A 42 26.30 49.26 18.75
CA ALA A 42 24.94 49.39 19.25
C ALA A 42 24.34 50.76 18.92
N ASN A 43 23.00 50.85 18.93
CA ASN A 43 22.29 52.05 19.38
C ASN A 43 20.94 51.65 20.01
N GLN A 44 20.79 52.05 21.27
CA GLN A 44 19.54 52.15 22.03
C GLN A 44 19.11 53.61 22.09
N CYS A 45 17.81 53.88 21.98
CA CYS A 45 17.03 54.88 22.74
C CYS A 45 15.56 54.72 22.30
N ALA A 46 14.62 54.28 23.14
CA ALA A 46 14.04 54.88 24.36
C ALA A 46 12.90 55.88 24.08
N ASN A 47 11.67 55.40 24.34
CA ASN A 47 10.51 56.00 25.01
C ASN A 47 9.99 57.41 24.61
N ILE A 48 8.65 57.53 24.43
CA ILE A 48 7.70 58.11 25.42
C ILE A 48 6.25 58.12 24.85
N MET A 49 5.32 57.73 25.75
CA MET A 49 3.87 57.97 25.96
C MET A 49 3.09 58.92 25.00
N ALA A 50 1.76 58.93 24.87
CA ALA A 50 0.58 58.50 25.63
C ALA A 50 -0.57 58.33 24.60
N GLY A 51 -1.80 57.87 24.85
CA GLY A 51 -2.60 57.65 26.05
C GLY A 51 -4.00 57.20 25.58
N ASP A 52 -4.76 56.70 26.54
CA ASP A 52 -6.05 56.01 26.45
C ASP A 52 -7.17 56.77 25.70
N ASP A 53 -8.15 56.03 25.16
CA ASP A 53 -9.47 56.01 25.79
C ASP A 53 -10.35 54.83 25.37
N GLN A 54 -10.95 54.23 26.40
CA GLN A 54 -11.97 53.18 26.34
C GLN A 54 -13.34 53.77 26.03
N THR A 55 -14.22 53.01 25.38
CA THR A 55 -15.65 52.85 25.78
C THR A 55 -16.30 51.80 24.87
N GLN A 56 -16.56 50.61 25.43
CA GLN A 56 -17.88 50.09 25.83
C GLN A 56 -18.73 49.49 24.69
N ILE A 57 -18.88 48.17 24.80
CA ILE A 57 -19.84 47.30 24.12
C ILE A 57 -21.01 47.09 25.08
N GLN A 58 -22.25 47.35 24.65
CA GLN A 58 -23.43 46.53 24.98
C GLN A 58 -24.64 46.97 24.15
N GLY A 59 -25.47 46.03 23.68
CA GLY A 59 -26.83 46.35 23.23
C GLY A 59 -27.40 45.44 22.14
N ASP A 60 -28.02 44.36 22.59
CA ASP A 60 -28.86 43.40 21.85
C ASP A 60 -30.19 44.05 21.41
N VAL A 61 -30.63 43.90 20.15
CA VAL A 61 -32.03 44.15 19.71
C VAL A 61 -32.40 43.26 18.51
N GLN A 62 -33.54 42.60 18.67
CA GLN A 62 -34.28 41.72 17.78
C GLN A 62 -35.42 42.49 17.08
N ASP A 63 -35.64 42.30 15.77
CA ASP A 63 -36.97 42.31 15.08
C ASP A 63 -36.79 42.09 13.55
N GLN A 64 -37.39 41.06 12.96
CA GLN A 64 -38.68 41.07 12.22
C GLN A 64 -38.82 42.15 11.12
N LEU A 65 -39.00 41.74 9.85
CA LEU A 65 -40.30 41.66 9.16
C LEU A 65 -40.20 41.77 7.61
N MET A 66 -40.97 40.91 6.93
CA MET A 66 -41.73 41.10 5.67
C MET A 66 -41.11 40.95 4.25
N HIS A 67 -41.82 40.08 3.52
CA HIS A 67 -41.98 39.90 2.08
C HIS A 67 -42.06 41.17 1.22
N GLN A 68 -41.52 41.10 -0.01
CA GLN A 68 -42.15 41.71 -1.18
C GLN A 68 -41.89 40.97 -2.50
N LYS A 69 -42.84 41.18 -3.43
CA LYS A 69 -43.24 40.40 -4.62
C LYS A 69 -42.35 40.52 -5.86
N LEU A 70 -42.45 39.49 -6.70
CA LEU A 70 -42.02 39.35 -8.11
C LEU A 70 -42.70 40.34 -9.08
N PRO A 71 -42.13 40.53 -10.30
CA PRO A 71 -42.92 40.31 -11.52
C PRO A 71 -42.26 39.43 -12.62
N THR A 72 -43.12 38.99 -13.53
CA THR A 72 -43.22 37.76 -14.37
C THR A 72 -42.48 37.75 -15.74
N LEU A 73 -41.85 36.60 -16.08
CA LEU A 73 -41.69 35.78 -17.35
C LEU A 73 -41.93 36.37 -18.78
N PRO A 74 -41.34 35.81 -19.90
CA PRO A 74 -41.53 34.41 -20.41
C PRO A 74 -40.27 33.74 -21.07
N GLY A 75 -40.13 32.45 -21.40
CA GLY A 75 -40.95 31.21 -21.39
C GLY A 75 -40.20 30.07 -22.14
N ILE A 76 -40.78 28.84 -22.11
CA ILE A 76 -40.46 27.58 -22.87
C ILE A 76 -39.34 26.69 -22.25
N SER A 77 -39.43 25.37 -22.02
CA SER A 77 -40.34 24.26 -22.38
C SER A 77 -40.28 23.12 -21.32
N ASP A 78 -41.33 22.30 -21.27
CA ASP A 78 -41.54 21.12 -20.42
C ASP A 78 -40.46 20.03 -20.49
N GLU A 79 -40.00 19.54 -19.33
CA GLU A 79 -39.32 18.25 -19.18
C GLU A 79 -40.17 17.26 -18.36
N THR A 80 -40.35 16.08 -18.93
CA THR A 80 -40.98 14.87 -18.38
C THR A 80 -40.30 14.39 -17.08
N PRO A 81 -41.01 13.92 -16.04
CA PRO A 81 -40.37 13.37 -14.84
C PRO A 81 -39.79 11.97 -15.11
N LEU A 82 -38.50 11.80 -14.85
CA LEU A 82 -37.82 10.50 -14.72
C LEU A 82 -38.40 9.72 -13.52
N PRO A 83 -38.66 8.40 -13.62
CA PRO A 83 -39.19 7.63 -12.51
C PRO A 83 -38.12 7.32 -11.44
N ASP A 84 -38.58 7.34 -10.19
CA ASP A 84 -37.84 7.03 -8.96
C ASP A 84 -37.22 5.61 -8.98
N PRO A 85 -35.89 5.47 -8.81
CA PRO A 85 -35.20 4.18 -8.75
C PRO A 85 -35.70 3.23 -7.64
N ALA A 86 -36.40 3.74 -6.64
CA ALA A 86 -36.89 2.96 -5.50
C ALA A 86 -38.03 1.98 -5.86
N GLN A 87 -38.69 2.13 -7.01
CA GLN A 87 -39.79 1.25 -7.43
C GLN A 87 -39.35 0.00 -8.22
N ILE A 88 -38.11 -0.06 -8.70
CA ILE A 88 -37.61 -1.19 -9.53
C ILE A 88 -37.12 -2.38 -8.67
N LEU A 89 -36.98 -2.21 -7.35
CA LEU A 89 -36.43 -3.24 -6.44
C LEU A 89 -37.46 -3.97 -5.57
N ARG A 90 -38.77 -3.76 -5.79
CA ARG A 90 -39.83 -4.56 -5.15
C ARG A 90 -40.61 -5.30 -6.23
N ASN A 91 -40.08 -6.43 -6.69
CA ASN A 91 -40.86 -7.55 -7.26
C ASN A 91 -39.93 -8.73 -7.54
N VAL A 92 -39.59 -9.50 -6.50
CA VAL A 92 -39.17 -10.90 -6.68
C VAL A 92 -39.87 -11.72 -5.61
N ASN A 93 -40.94 -12.41 -6.02
CA ASN A 93 -41.60 -13.43 -5.22
C ASN A 93 -40.63 -14.58 -4.97
N VAL A 94 -40.39 -14.87 -3.70
CA VAL A 94 -39.65 -16.05 -3.25
C VAL A 94 -40.59 -17.25 -3.31
N VAL A 95 -40.28 -18.22 -4.18
CA VAL A 95 -40.82 -19.57 -4.10
C VAL A 95 -39.65 -20.52 -3.97
N CYS A 96 -39.49 -21.11 -2.79
CA CYS A 96 -38.60 -22.24 -2.55
C CYS A 96 -39.25 -23.51 -3.08
N SER A 97 -38.57 -24.23 -3.96
CA SER A 97 -38.77 -25.67 -4.13
C SER A 97 -37.45 -26.32 -4.51
N GLY A 98 -37.14 -27.42 -3.84
CA GLY A 98 -35.84 -28.08 -3.86
C GLY A 98 -35.54 -28.92 -5.10
N GLY A 99 -34.36 -29.52 -5.08
CA GLY A 99 -33.97 -30.60 -6.00
C GLY A 99 -32.80 -30.21 -6.91
N ILE A 100 -31.59 -30.55 -6.48
CA ILE A 100 -30.41 -30.52 -7.35
C ILE A 100 -30.52 -31.70 -8.32
N THR A 101 -30.39 -31.45 -9.62
CA THR A 101 -30.01 -32.47 -10.60
C THR A 101 -28.99 -31.84 -11.55
N VAL A 102 -27.76 -32.36 -11.53
CA VAL A 102 -26.68 -31.95 -12.43
C VAL A 102 -26.59 -33.01 -13.53
N VAL A 103 -26.92 -32.63 -14.76
CA VAL A 103 -26.65 -33.43 -15.96
C VAL A 103 -25.53 -32.74 -16.73
N SER A 104 -24.40 -33.43 -16.85
CA SER A 104 -23.24 -33.03 -17.66
C SER A 104 -23.40 -33.61 -19.05
N THR A 105 -23.44 -32.76 -20.08
CA THR A 105 -23.37 -33.20 -21.48
C THR A 105 -21.94 -33.08 -21.98
N LYS A 106 -21.33 -34.22 -22.29
CA LYS A 106 -20.11 -34.32 -23.09
C LYS A 106 -20.46 -34.10 -24.57
N SER A 107 -19.67 -33.30 -25.26
CA SER A 107 -19.51 -33.32 -26.72
C SER A 107 -18.03 -33.04 -26.98
N GLU A 108 -17.24 -34.08 -27.19
CA GLU A 108 -16.80 -34.59 -28.50
C GLU A 108 -15.86 -33.62 -29.22
N GLU A 109 -14.63 -34.10 -29.36
CA GLU A 109 -13.46 -33.48 -29.95
C GLU A 109 -13.66 -33.38 -31.46
N ASP A 110 -13.30 -32.23 -32.04
CA ASP A 110 -13.10 -32.12 -33.48
C ASP A 110 -11.66 -31.64 -33.73
N VAL A 111 -10.91 -32.49 -34.42
CA VAL A 111 -9.51 -32.31 -34.80
C VAL A 111 -9.49 -31.78 -36.23
N CYS A 112 -8.84 -30.64 -36.48
CA CYS A 112 -8.19 -30.44 -37.78
C CYS A 112 -7.00 -29.48 -37.75
N SER A 113 -6.07 -29.76 -38.65
CA SER A 113 -4.63 -29.53 -38.62
C SER A 113 -4.13 -28.17 -39.13
N SER A 114 -2.86 -27.93 -38.81
CA SER A 114 -1.96 -26.79 -39.04
C SER A 114 -1.87 -26.13 -40.43
N SER A 115 -1.56 -24.82 -40.47
CA SER A 115 -0.40 -24.28 -41.21
C SER A 115 -0.03 -22.81 -40.89
N LEU A 116 1.23 -22.64 -40.49
CA LEU A 116 2.21 -21.57 -40.72
C LEU A 116 1.83 -20.07 -40.65
N GLY A 117 2.44 -19.39 -39.66
CA GLY A 117 2.63 -17.94 -39.60
C GLY A 117 3.21 -17.51 -38.25
N ALA A 118 4.53 -17.49 -38.12
CA ALA A 118 5.22 -17.17 -36.88
C ALA A 118 5.03 -15.70 -36.47
N SER A 119 4.52 -15.47 -35.26
CA SER A 119 4.65 -14.22 -34.52
C SER A 119 4.86 -14.56 -33.05
N GLU A 120 5.99 -14.12 -32.50
CA GLU A 120 6.41 -14.36 -31.12
C GLU A 120 5.50 -13.63 -30.13
N PHE A 121 4.47 -14.32 -29.65
CA PHE A 121 3.75 -13.97 -28.42
C PHE A 121 3.58 -15.22 -27.55
N SER A 122 3.67 -15.05 -26.23
CA SER A 122 3.58 -16.16 -25.28
C SER A 122 2.20 -16.86 -25.40
N PRO A 123 2.10 -18.21 -25.30
CA PRO A 123 0.82 -18.94 -25.45
C PRO A 123 -0.23 -18.61 -24.39
N VAL A 124 0.16 -17.90 -23.32
CA VAL A 124 -0.70 -17.56 -22.19
C VAL A 124 -1.50 -16.28 -22.45
N ASP A 125 -0.94 -15.32 -23.20
CA ASP A 125 -1.61 -14.05 -23.51
C ASP A 125 -2.73 -14.22 -24.54
N SER A 126 -2.55 -15.12 -25.51
CA SER A 126 -3.58 -15.43 -26.52
C SER A 126 -4.78 -16.17 -25.93
N ALA A 127 -4.55 -17.10 -24.99
CA ALA A 127 -5.60 -17.82 -24.28
C ALA A 127 -6.40 -16.91 -23.33
N GLN A 128 -5.72 -15.98 -22.64
CA GLN A 128 -6.38 -14.99 -21.79
C GLN A 128 -7.23 -14.00 -22.61
N LYS A 129 -6.77 -13.61 -23.80
CA LYS A 129 -7.52 -12.74 -24.72
C LYS A 129 -8.74 -13.46 -25.30
N SER A 130 -8.56 -14.69 -25.76
CA SER A 130 -9.65 -15.55 -26.26
C SER A 130 -10.73 -15.80 -25.20
N PHE A 131 -10.34 -16.06 -23.94
CA PHE A 131 -11.28 -16.24 -22.83
C PHE A 131 -12.05 -14.95 -22.51
N ASN A 132 -11.38 -13.79 -22.54
CA ASN A 132 -12.04 -12.51 -22.34
C ASN A 132 -13.03 -12.22 -23.47
N ASP A 133 -12.65 -12.44 -24.73
CA ASP A 133 -13.52 -12.21 -25.88
C ASP A 133 -14.74 -13.14 -25.86
N TYR A 134 -14.54 -14.41 -25.46
CA TYR A 134 -15.63 -15.36 -25.24
C TYR A 134 -16.54 -14.93 -24.09
N ALA A 135 -16.00 -14.47 -22.96
CA ALA A 135 -16.78 -14.00 -21.82
C ALA A 135 -17.58 -12.72 -22.14
N MET A 136 -17.04 -11.83 -22.99
CA MET A 136 -17.74 -10.63 -23.42
C MET A 136 -19.02 -10.92 -24.20
N ASN A 137 -19.12 -12.07 -24.86
CA ASN A 137 -20.33 -12.47 -25.59
C ASN A 137 -21.52 -12.79 -24.68
N PHE A 138 -21.29 -13.12 -23.41
CA PHE A 138 -22.35 -13.44 -22.43
C PHE A 138 -22.81 -12.23 -21.60
N PHE A 139 -22.17 -11.07 -21.76
CA PHE A 139 -22.59 -9.85 -21.07
C PHE A 139 -23.76 -9.17 -21.79
N THR A 140 -24.73 -8.71 -21.02
CA THR A 140 -25.80 -7.82 -21.50
C THR A 140 -25.21 -6.46 -21.93
N ASN A 141 -25.86 -5.74 -22.84
CA ASN A 141 -25.37 -4.43 -23.32
C ASN A 141 -25.03 -3.42 -22.20
N PRO A 142 -25.78 -3.33 -21.08
CA PRO A 142 -25.40 -2.49 -19.94
C PRO A 142 -24.09 -2.93 -19.28
N THR A 143 -23.86 -4.25 -19.18
CA THR A 143 -22.65 -4.84 -18.59
C THR A 143 -21.45 -4.70 -19.53
N LYS A 144 -21.65 -4.81 -20.84
CA LYS A 144 -20.64 -4.49 -21.86
C LYS A 144 -20.21 -3.03 -21.79
N ASN A 145 -21.17 -2.12 -21.63
CA ASN A 145 -20.90 -0.69 -21.43
C ASN A 145 -20.09 -0.48 -20.15
N LEU A 146 -20.50 -1.03 -19.00
CA LEU A 146 -19.77 -0.92 -17.73
C LEU A 146 -18.33 -1.46 -17.82
N VAL A 147 -18.12 -2.61 -18.47
CA VAL A 147 -16.79 -3.20 -18.67
C VAL A 147 -15.96 -2.38 -19.67
N SER A 148 -16.58 -1.79 -20.69
CA SER A 148 -15.89 -0.88 -21.62
C SER A 148 -15.49 0.44 -20.96
N THR A 149 -16.31 1.00 -20.06
CA THR A 149 -15.98 2.21 -19.28
C THR A 149 -14.82 1.96 -18.30
N THR A 150 -14.61 0.71 -17.88
CA THR A 150 -13.46 0.36 -17.02
C THR A 150 -12.13 0.18 -17.76
N LYS A 151 -12.13 0.07 -19.10
CA LYS A 151 -10.89 -0.23 -19.86
C LYS A 151 -10.13 0.99 -20.33
N ASP A 152 -10.75 2.15 -20.48
CA ASP A 152 -10.09 3.43 -20.67
C ASP A 152 -10.99 4.51 -20.09
N SER A 153 -10.69 5.01 -18.87
CA SER A 153 -11.29 6.26 -18.42
C SER A 153 -10.85 7.35 -19.38
N GLU A 154 -11.78 7.83 -20.21
CA GLU A 154 -11.55 8.99 -21.08
C GLU A 154 -10.98 10.12 -20.21
N LEU A 155 -9.71 10.47 -20.47
CA LEU A 155 -9.09 11.60 -19.79
C LEU A 155 -9.95 12.83 -20.07
N PRO A 156 -10.25 13.65 -19.06
CA PRO A 156 -10.91 14.92 -19.30
C PRO A 156 -10.08 15.69 -20.34
N THR A 157 -10.75 16.12 -21.39
CA THR A 157 -10.13 16.86 -22.48
C THR A 157 -9.56 18.15 -21.92
N CYS A 158 -8.27 18.35 -22.10
CA CYS A 158 -7.61 19.62 -21.81
C CYS A 158 -7.02 20.18 -23.09
N ASN A 159 -7.02 21.50 -23.23
CA ASN A 159 -6.43 22.19 -24.38
C ASN A 159 -4.89 22.17 -24.38
N CYS A 160 -4.26 21.45 -23.44
CA CYS A 160 -2.81 21.26 -23.46
C CYS A 160 -2.43 20.39 -24.65
N LEU A 161 -1.34 20.78 -25.33
CA LEU A 161 -0.78 20.04 -26.45
C LEU A 161 -0.30 18.68 -25.98
N ASP A 162 -1.13 17.65 -26.10
CA ASP A 162 -0.65 16.30 -25.82
C ASP A 162 -1.45 15.17 -26.48
N ARG A 163 -1.24 15.00 -27.80
CA ARG A 163 -1.72 13.84 -28.56
C ARG A 163 -0.80 12.60 -28.44
N VAL A 164 0.14 12.55 -27.49
CA VAL A 164 1.09 11.43 -27.30
C VAL A 164 0.59 10.43 -26.25
N ILE A 165 0.79 9.14 -26.56
CA ILE A 165 0.35 7.90 -25.91
C ILE A 165 0.33 7.98 -24.36
N GLN A 166 -0.84 7.71 -23.76
CA GLN A 166 -1.08 7.73 -22.30
C GLN A 166 -0.16 6.80 -21.49
N LYS A 167 0.32 5.69 -22.07
CA LYS A 167 1.15 4.69 -21.36
C LYS A 167 2.42 5.29 -20.77
N ASP A 168 2.98 6.32 -21.40
CA ASP A 168 4.24 6.93 -20.98
C ASP A 168 4.06 7.98 -19.88
N LYS A 169 2.83 8.43 -19.63
CA LYS A 169 2.54 9.57 -18.74
C LYS A 169 1.92 9.18 -17.41
N GLY A 170 1.79 7.89 -17.11
CA GLY A 170 1.28 7.31 -15.86
C GLY A 170 -0.17 7.70 -15.51
N PRO A 171 -0.72 7.17 -14.40
CA PRO A 171 -2.16 7.23 -14.12
C PRO A 171 -2.67 8.65 -13.85
N TYR A 172 -3.84 8.99 -14.39
CA TYR A 172 -4.50 10.27 -14.17
C TYR A 172 -5.66 10.12 -13.17
N TYR A 173 -5.69 11.00 -12.18
CA TYR A 173 -6.76 11.12 -11.20
C TYR A 173 -6.58 12.43 -10.41
N THR A 174 -7.67 12.95 -9.84
CA THR A 174 -7.66 14.23 -9.11
C THR A 174 -8.25 14.14 -7.70
N HIS A 175 -8.79 12.98 -7.30
CA HIS A 175 -9.55 12.82 -6.05
C HIS A 175 -8.67 12.93 -4.78
N LEU A 176 -7.34 12.81 -4.89
CA LEU A 176 -6.41 13.14 -3.81
C LEU A 176 -6.08 14.64 -3.75
N GLY A 177 -6.33 15.40 -4.81
CA GLY A 177 -5.93 16.79 -4.98
C GLY A 177 -5.18 17.00 -6.29
N ALA A 178 -5.47 18.12 -6.96
CA ALA A 178 -4.76 18.54 -8.17
C ALA A 178 -4.78 20.07 -8.26
N GLY A 179 -3.82 20.64 -8.97
CA GLY A 179 -3.72 22.07 -9.20
C GLY A 179 -2.90 22.41 -10.44
N PRO A 180 -2.89 23.69 -10.87
CA PRO A 180 -2.12 24.14 -12.02
C PRO A 180 -0.60 24.17 -11.77
N SER A 181 -0.16 24.21 -10.51
CA SER A 181 1.25 24.28 -10.11
C SER A 181 1.49 23.59 -8.77
N VAL A 182 2.76 23.40 -8.39
CA VAL A 182 3.14 22.86 -7.07
C VAL A 182 2.71 23.81 -5.95
N ALA A 183 2.84 25.12 -6.17
CA ALA A 183 2.38 26.15 -5.23
C ALA A 183 0.86 26.07 -4.98
N ALA A 184 0.05 25.83 -6.01
CA ALA A 184 -1.40 25.64 -5.83
C ALA A 184 -1.71 24.37 -5.03
N VAL A 185 -0.94 23.28 -5.21
CA VAL A 185 -1.08 22.08 -4.38
C VAL A 185 -0.63 22.34 -2.94
N ARG A 186 0.40 23.16 -2.72
CA ARG A 186 0.79 23.64 -1.39
C ARG A 186 -0.35 24.36 -0.69
N GLU A 187 -1.00 25.31 -1.35
CA GLU A 187 -2.17 25.99 -0.77
C GLU A 187 -3.29 25.00 -0.41
N ILE A 188 -3.56 24.02 -1.27
CA ILE A 188 -4.53 22.95 -0.97
C ILE A 188 -4.14 22.19 0.31
N MET A 189 -2.88 21.79 0.43
CA MET A 189 -2.40 21.00 1.58
C MET A 189 -2.32 21.82 2.87
N GLU A 190 -1.90 23.08 2.79
CA GLU A 190 -1.89 24.01 3.92
C GLU A 190 -3.32 24.30 4.41
N ASN A 191 -4.28 24.50 3.50
CA ASN A 191 -5.68 24.70 3.86
C ASN A 191 -6.30 23.45 4.49
N ARG A 192 -5.98 22.25 3.97
CA ARG A 192 -6.43 20.98 4.55
C ARG A 192 -5.81 20.74 5.93
N TYR A 193 -4.54 21.07 6.11
CA TYR A 193 -3.85 20.90 7.39
C TYR A 193 -4.28 21.94 8.43
N GLY A 194 -4.48 23.19 8.00
CA GLY A 194 -4.79 24.34 8.85
C GLY A 194 -3.57 25.16 9.27
N GLN A 195 -2.37 24.83 8.80
CA GLN A 195 -1.14 25.62 9.04
C GLN A 195 -0.29 25.69 7.77
N LYS A 196 0.57 26.71 7.70
CA LYS A 196 1.45 27.01 6.56
C LYS A 196 2.91 26.73 6.86
N GLY A 197 3.76 26.79 5.83
CA GLY A 197 5.22 26.75 5.99
C GLY A 197 5.76 25.35 6.20
N ASN A 198 6.72 25.20 7.13
CA ASN A 198 7.50 23.97 7.35
C ASN A 198 6.67 22.77 7.81
N ALA A 199 5.44 22.99 8.27
CA ALA A 199 4.55 21.91 8.67
C ALA A 199 4.10 21.03 7.50
N VAL A 200 4.10 21.60 6.28
CA VAL A 200 3.77 20.89 5.04
C VAL A 200 5.03 20.80 4.18
N ARG A 201 5.45 19.58 3.86
CA ARG A 201 6.54 19.29 2.94
C ARG A 201 5.98 18.72 1.64
N ILE A 202 6.46 19.22 0.50
CA ILE A 202 6.12 18.68 -0.81
C ILE A 202 7.37 18.12 -1.49
N GLU A 203 7.25 16.92 -2.06
CA GLU A 203 8.27 16.33 -2.91
C GLU A 203 7.72 16.04 -4.30
N ILE A 204 8.46 16.46 -5.32
CA ILE A 204 8.11 16.21 -6.71
C ILE A 204 8.63 14.83 -7.11
N VAL A 205 7.73 13.96 -7.56
CA VAL A 205 8.04 12.63 -8.09
C VAL A 205 7.78 12.56 -9.59
N VAL A 206 8.71 11.92 -10.31
CA VAL A 206 8.66 11.76 -11.77
C VAL A 206 8.29 10.33 -12.10
N TYR A 207 7.18 10.16 -12.83
CA TYR A 207 6.77 8.84 -13.32
C TYR A 207 7.70 8.41 -14.45
N THR A 208 8.29 7.23 -14.32
CA THR A 208 9.25 6.69 -15.29
C THR A 208 8.69 5.51 -16.10
N GLY A 209 7.62 4.88 -15.62
CA GLY A 209 7.10 3.62 -16.16
C GLY A 209 8.03 2.42 -15.98
N LYS A 210 9.23 2.60 -15.39
CA LYS A 210 10.23 1.55 -15.19
C LYS A 210 10.22 1.11 -13.73
N GLU A 211 9.86 -0.14 -13.51
CA GLU A 211 9.74 -0.73 -12.18
C GLU A 211 11.13 -0.97 -11.55
N GLY A 212 11.40 -0.30 -10.43
CA GLY A 212 12.52 -0.60 -9.56
C GLY A 212 12.33 -1.92 -8.83
N LYS A 213 13.05 -2.96 -9.23
CA LYS A 213 13.01 -4.29 -8.63
C LYS A 213 14.39 -4.95 -8.57
N SER A 214 14.55 -5.91 -7.67
CA SER A 214 15.76 -6.73 -7.61
C SER A 214 15.89 -7.63 -8.85
N SER A 215 17.06 -8.26 -9.02
CA SER A 215 17.26 -9.28 -10.07
C SER A 215 16.30 -10.48 -9.98
N HIS A 216 15.61 -10.65 -8.84
CA HIS A 216 14.61 -11.69 -8.62
C HIS A 216 13.17 -11.17 -8.66
N GLY A 217 12.97 -9.89 -9.03
CA GLY A 217 11.64 -9.28 -9.09
C GLY A 217 11.02 -8.97 -7.73
N CYS A 218 11.84 -8.75 -6.69
CA CYS A 218 11.38 -8.34 -5.37
C CYS A 218 11.49 -6.81 -5.19
N PRO A 219 10.68 -6.19 -4.30
CA PRO A 219 10.73 -4.75 -4.03
C PRO A 219 12.13 -4.28 -3.61
N ILE A 220 12.51 -3.09 -4.08
CA ILE A 220 13.68 -2.35 -3.61
C ILE A 220 13.34 -0.87 -3.48
N ALA A 221 13.97 -0.18 -2.54
CA ALA A 221 13.96 1.28 -2.48
C ALA A 221 15.27 1.83 -3.05
N LYS A 222 15.20 3.00 -3.68
CA LYS A 222 16.37 3.77 -4.14
C LYS A 222 16.55 5.07 -3.38
N TRP A 223 15.43 5.64 -2.92
CA TRP A 223 15.39 6.83 -2.07
C TRP A 223 14.42 6.56 -0.92
N VAL A 224 14.72 7.08 0.26
CA VAL A 224 13.86 7.02 1.44
C VAL A 224 13.57 8.43 1.89
N LEU A 225 12.29 8.80 1.95
CA LEU A 225 11.84 10.07 2.49
C LEU A 225 11.63 9.89 4.00
N ARG A 226 12.43 10.57 4.81
CA ARG A 226 12.36 10.54 6.27
C ARG A 226 11.77 11.85 6.79
N ARG A 227 11.10 11.80 7.95
CA ARG A 227 10.59 13.01 8.63
C ARG A 227 11.77 13.92 8.95
N GLY A 228 11.78 15.13 8.39
CA GLY A 228 12.92 16.05 8.54
C GLY A 228 13.01 16.65 9.94
N SER A 229 11.87 16.92 10.58
CA SER A 229 11.79 17.51 11.91
C SER A 229 10.44 17.25 12.57
N ASP A 230 10.32 17.57 13.86
CA ASP A 230 9.04 17.56 14.57
C ASP A 230 8.06 18.62 14.05
N GLU A 231 8.57 19.70 13.43
CA GLU A 231 7.75 20.71 12.76
C GLU A 231 7.04 20.12 11.55
N GLU A 232 7.65 19.19 10.81
CA GLU A 232 7.05 18.53 9.66
C GLU A 232 5.88 17.64 10.13
N LYS A 233 4.66 17.93 9.66
CA LYS A 233 3.43 17.20 10.04
C LYS A 233 2.81 16.45 8.87
N VAL A 234 2.97 16.98 7.65
CA VAL A 234 2.39 16.43 6.43
C VAL A 234 3.45 16.37 5.34
N LEU A 235 3.63 15.19 4.75
CA LEU A 235 4.40 15.00 3.52
C LEU A 235 3.43 14.73 2.36
N CYS A 236 3.55 15.49 1.28
CA CYS A 236 2.76 15.30 0.06
C CYS A 236 3.68 15.03 -1.14
N LEU A 237 3.47 13.89 -1.80
CA LEU A 237 4.15 13.58 -3.06
C LEU A 237 3.29 14.05 -4.22
N VAL A 238 3.87 14.86 -5.10
CA VAL A 238 3.17 15.41 -6.26
C VAL A 238 3.84 15.02 -7.56
N ARG A 239 3.03 14.85 -8.60
CA ARG A 239 3.48 14.57 -9.94
C ARG A 239 3.06 15.68 -10.87
N GLN A 240 4.03 16.29 -11.52
CA GLN A 240 3.79 17.21 -12.63
C GLN A 240 3.57 16.40 -13.91
N ARG A 241 2.49 16.66 -14.62
CA ARG A 241 2.21 16.05 -15.92
C ARG A 241 3.00 16.81 -16.98
N THR A 242 3.92 16.12 -17.63
CA THR A 242 4.75 16.68 -18.71
C THR A 242 3.89 17.35 -19.78
N GLY A 243 4.19 18.59 -20.15
CA GLY A 243 3.49 19.33 -21.21
C GLY A 243 2.13 19.94 -20.82
N HIS A 244 1.67 19.74 -19.58
CA HIS A 244 0.39 20.29 -19.13
C HIS A 244 0.54 21.62 -18.37
N HIS A 245 -0.36 22.55 -18.67
CA HIS A 245 -0.52 23.86 -18.03
C HIS A 245 -2.00 24.12 -17.63
N CYS A 246 -2.82 23.07 -17.63
CA CYS A 246 -4.23 23.12 -17.24
C CYS A 246 -4.42 23.10 -15.71
N PRO A 247 -5.64 23.33 -15.19
CA PRO A 247 -5.92 23.31 -13.75
C PRO A 247 -5.57 22.01 -13.01
N THR A 248 -5.31 20.92 -13.73
CA THR A 248 -4.91 19.61 -13.18
C THR A 248 -3.51 19.19 -13.64
N ALA A 249 -2.63 20.15 -13.96
CA ALA A 249 -1.27 19.90 -14.40
C ALA A 249 -0.42 19.17 -13.35
N VAL A 250 -0.65 19.45 -12.07
CA VAL A 250 0.02 18.80 -10.94
C VAL A 250 -1.00 18.00 -10.15
N MET A 251 -0.67 16.74 -9.83
CA MET A 251 -1.56 15.83 -9.10
C MET A 251 -0.88 15.29 -7.86
N VAL A 252 -1.64 15.17 -6.77
CA VAL A 252 -1.20 14.52 -5.53
C VAL A 252 -1.19 13.01 -5.75
N VAL A 253 -0.07 12.36 -5.44
CA VAL A 253 0.13 10.91 -5.57
C VAL A 253 0.02 10.20 -4.22
N LEU A 254 0.53 10.82 -3.16
CA LEU A 254 0.55 10.27 -1.80
C LEU A 254 0.50 11.40 -0.79
N ILE A 255 -0.29 11.23 0.26
CA ILE A 255 -0.33 12.11 1.43
C ILE A 255 0.04 11.26 2.63
N MET A 256 1.02 11.70 3.40
CA MET A 256 1.43 11.08 4.65
C MET A 256 1.27 12.07 5.78
N VAL A 257 0.57 11.64 6.82
CA VAL A 257 0.36 12.40 8.06
C VAL A 257 1.20 11.73 9.13
N TRP A 258 2.23 12.41 9.61
CA TRP A 258 3.19 11.84 10.57
C TRP A 258 2.52 11.51 11.91
N ASP A 259 1.70 12.43 12.40
CA ASP A 259 1.02 12.33 13.69
C ASP A 259 -0.46 11.95 13.47
N GLY A 260 -0.71 10.78 12.88
CA GLY A 260 -2.05 10.35 12.44
C GLY A 260 -2.99 9.93 13.57
N ILE A 261 -2.57 9.01 14.44
CA ILE A 261 -3.35 8.56 15.60
C ILE A 261 -2.58 8.83 16.90
N PRO A 262 -3.27 8.96 18.05
CA PRO A 262 -2.58 9.15 19.33
C PRO A 262 -1.61 7.99 19.63
N LEU A 263 -0.39 8.31 20.07
CA LEU A 263 0.64 7.30 20.38
C LEU A 263 0.16 6.20 21.36
N PRO A 264 -0.57 6.51 22.45
CA PRO A 264 -1.08 5.45 23.34
C PRO A 264 -2.03 4.47 22.65
N MET A 265 -2.78 4.94 21.64
CA MET A 265 -3.64 4.08 20.82
C MET A 265 -2.81 3.23 19.87
N ALA A 266 -1.77 3.80 19.25
CA ALA A 266 -0.85 3.07 18.38
C ALA A 266 -0.11 1.95 19.14
N ASP A 267 0.42 2.25 20.33
CA ASP A 267 1.11 1.28 21.18
C ASP A 267 0.19 0.12 21.58
N ARG A 268 -1.03 0.43 22.03
CA ARG A 268 -2.03 -0.58 22.37
C ARG A 268 -2.39 -1.45 21.17
N LEU A 269 -2.67 -0.83 20.02
CA LEU A 269 -3.01 -1.57 18.80
C LEU A 269 -1.87 -2.47 18.33
N TYR A 270 -0.61 -2.01 18.42
CA TYR A 270 0.55 -2.81 18.05
C TYR A 270 0.62 -4.09 18.89
N THR A 271 0.54 -3.95 20.22
CA THR A 271 0.57 -5.09 21.15
C THR A 271 -0.60 -6.03 20.91
N GLU A 272 -1.83 -5.51 20.93
CA GLU A 272 -3.03 -6.35 20.83
C GLU A 272 -3.15 -7.03 19.46
N LEU A 273 -2.84 -6.36 18.34
CA LEU A 273 -2.90 -7.01 17.02
C LEU A 273 -1.80 -8.06 16.87
N THR A 274 -0.60 -7.79 17.39
CA THR A 274 0.51 -8.75 17.34
C THR A 274 0.20 -10.00 18.17
N GLU A 275 -0.28 -9.84 19.39
CA GLU A 275 -0.65 -10.95 20.27
C GLU A 275 -1.86 -11.71 19.75
N ASN A 276 -2.92 -11.01 19.34
CA ASN A 276 -4.16 -11.66 18.92
C ASN A 276 -3.98 -12.49 17.65
N LEU A 277 -3.29 -11.95 16.65
CA LEU A 277 -3.13 -12.63 15.36
C LEU A 277 -2.14 -13.80 15.43
N LYS A 278 -1.14 -13.73 16.33
CA LYS A 278 -0.21 -14.84 16.60
C LYS A 278 -0.86 -15.95 17.45
N SER A 279 -1.59 -15.58 18.50
CA SER A 279 -2.03 -16.53 19.53
C SER A 279 -3.36 -17.23 19.22
N TYR A 280 -4.25 -16.60 18.46
CA TYR A 280 -5.62 -17.12 18.25
C TYR A 280 -5.88 -17.57 16.81
N ASN A 281 -4.87 -18.21 16.21
CA ASN A 281 -4.92 -18.81 14.88
C ASN A 281 -5.58 -17.90 13.82
N GLY A 282 -5.17 -16.62 13.79
CA GLY A 282 -5.57 -15.72 12.72
C GLY A 282 -5.30 -16.42 11.39
N HIS A 283 -6.30 -16.49 10.51
CA HIS A 283 -6.15 -17.19 9.24
C HIS A 283 -5.45 -16.27 8.22
N PRO A 284 -4.18 -16.53 7.85
CA PRO A 284 -3.48 -15.66 6.92
C PRO A 284 -4.20 -15.68 5.57
N THR A 285 -4.43 -14.50 5.02
CA THR A 285 -5.02 -14.33 3.70
C THR A 285 -3.92 -14.44 2.66
N ASP A 286 -4.02 -15.42 1.77
CA ASP A 286 -3.08 -15.54 0.65
C ASP A 286 -3.40 -14.50 -0.44
N ARG A 287 -2.47 -13.58 -0.68
CA ARG A 287 -2.59 -12.52 -1.68
C ARG A 287 -1.66 -12.79 -2.85
N ARG A 288 -2.01 -12.26 -4.04
CA ARG A 288 -1.12 -12.34 -5.22
C ARG A 288 0.25 -11.68 -4.95
N CYS A 289 0.27 -10.60 -4.18
CA CYS A 289 1.47 -9.84 -3.83
C CYS A 289 2.36 -10.50 -2.76
N THR A 290 1.99 -11.67 -2.21
CA THR A 290 2.80 -12.38 -1.21
C THR A 290 4.15 -12.85 -1.77
N LEU A 291 4.21 -13.14 -3.07
CA LEU A 291 5.40 -13.65 -3.74
C LEU A 291 5.71 -12.86 -5.01
N ASN A 292 6.96 -12.96 -5.46
CA ASN A 292 7.38 -12.47 -6.77
C ASN A 292 6.68 -13.22 -7.91
N GLU A 293 6.83 -12.72 -9.13
CA GLU A 293 6.19 -13.27 -10.34
C GLU A 293 6.46 -14.77 -10.53
N ASN A 294 7.71 -15.20 -10.31
CA ASN A 294 8.13 -16.59 -10.40
C ASN A 294 7.68 -17.45 -9.20
N ARG A 295 7.12 -16.85 -8.15
CA ARG A 295 6.65 -17.50 -6.93
C ARG A 295 7.72 -18.33 -6.20
N THR A 296 8.97 -17.88 -6.23
CA THR A 296 10.12 -18.61 -5.65
C THR A 296 10.84 -17.82 -4.55
N CYS A 297 10.50 -16.55 -4.31
CA CYS A 297 11.16 -15.76 -3.28
C CYS A 297 10.81 -16.24 -1.85
N THR A 298 11.69 -15.98 -0.90
CA THR A 298 11.51 -16.22 0.54
C THR A 298 11.34 -14.91 1.32
N CYS A 299 10.78 -13.86 0.68
CA CYS A 299 10.69 -12.51 1.27
C CYS A 299 9.91 -12.45 2.59
N GLN A 300 8.95 -13.36 2.80
CA GLN A 300 8.22 -13.44 4.06
C GLN A 300 8.99 -14.18 5.16
N GLY A 301 10.12 -14.83 4.83
CA GLY A 301 10.70 -15.88 5.65
C GLY A 301 10.20 -17.26 5.26
N ILE A 302 10.89 -18.29 5.73
CA ILE A 302 10.61 -19.70 5.43
C ILE A 302 9.94 -20.45 6.58
N ASP A 303 9.96 -19.87 7.79
CA ASP A 303 9.38 -20.48 8.98
C ASP A 303 7.90 -20.09 9.08
N PRO A 304 6.95 -21.04 8.96
CA PRO A 304 5.52 -20.74 9.00
C PRO A 304 5.01 -20.05 10.28
N GLU A 305 5.75 -20.17 11.39
CA GLU A 305 5.36 -19.58 12.68
C GLU A 305 5.81 -18.12 12.82
N THR A 306 6.81 -17.70 12.05
CA THR A 306 7.43 -16.36 12.16
C THR A 306 7.42 -15.59 10.85
N CYS A 307 6.91 -16.17 9.76
CA CYS A 307 6.89 -15.51 8.48
C CYS A 307 5.91 -14.34 8.43
N GLY A 308 6.24 -13.34 7.61
CA GLY A 308 5.38 -12.21 7.32
C GLY A 308 4.04 -12.65 6.73
N ALA A 309 2.95 -12.07 7.24
CA ALA A 309 1.60 -12.49 6.92
C ALA A 309 0.64 -11.30 6.81
N SER A 310 -0.42 -11.49 6.03
CA SER A 310 -1.52 -10.53 5.90
C SER A 310 -2.83 -11.16 6.37
N PHE A 311 -3.66 -10.40 7.08
CA PHE A 311 -4.94 -10.86 7.64
C PHE A 311 -6.03 -9.88 7.24
N SER A 312 -7.02 -10.33 6.46
CA SER A 312 -8.07 -9.47 5.90
C SER A 312 -9.40 -9.63 6.66
N PHE A 313 -9.95 -8.51 7.12
CA PHE A 313 -11.20 -8.40 7.86
C PHE A 313 -12.18 -7.44 7.17
N GLY A 314 -13.44 -7.46 7.61
CA GLY A 314 -14.51 -6.69 6.98
C GLY A 314 -15.01 -7.30 5.67
N CYS A 315 -15.67 -6.47 4.87
CA CYS A 315 -16.26 -6.84 3.60
C CYS A 315 -15.26 -6.66 2.45
N SER A 316 -15.27 -7.59 1.51
CA SER A 316 -14.53 -7.50 0.26
C SER A 316 -15.44 -7.86 -0.92
N TRP A 317 -15.13 -7.33 -2.09
CA TRP A 317 -15.81 -7.71 -3.32
C TRP A 317 -15.48 -9.17 -3.69
N SER A 318 -16.47 -9.86 -4.24
CA SER A 318 -16.39 -11.23 -4.72
C SER A 318 -16.95 -11.30 -6.13
N MET A 319 -16.15 -11.84 -7.06
CA MET A 319 -16.57 -12.07 -8.43
C MET A 319 -17.78 -13.02 -8.55
N TYR A 320 -17.95 -13.96 -7.60
CA TYR A 320 -19.04 -14.94 -7.63
C TYR A 320 -20.42 -14.33 -7.41
N PHE A 321 -20.48 -13.19 -6.72
CA PHE A 321 -21.73 -12.48 -6.44
C PHE A 321 -21.79 -11.12 -7.13
N ASN A 322 -20.71 -10.73 -7.82
CA ASN A 322 -20.46 -9.37 -8.25
C ASN A 322 -20.83 -8.34 -7.17
N GLY A 323 -20.37 -8.59 -5.93
CA GLY A 323 -20.83 -7.88 -4.75
C GLY A 323 -20.08 -8.34 -3.50
N CYS A 324 -20.64 -8.07 -2.32
CA CYS A 324 -19.99 -8.45 -1.05
C CYS A 324 -19.82 -9.98 -0.95
N LYS A 325 -18.65 -10.44 -0.48
CA LYS A 325 -18.38 -11.87 -0.19
C LYS A 325 -19.38 -12.51 0.77
N PHE A 326 -20.06 -11.70 1.59
CA PHE A 326 -21.07 -12.13 2.55
C PHE A 326 -22.50 -12.06 2.02
N GLY A 327 -22.72 -11.81 0.72
CA GLY A 327 -24.07 -11.63 0.14
C GLY A 327 -25.04 -12.81 0.32
N ARG A 328 -24.56 -13.99 0.75
CA ARG A 328 -25.39 -15.16 1.09
C ARG A 328 -25.29 -15.58 2.57
N SER A 329 -24.59 -14.81 3.40
CA SER A 329 -24.36 -15.13 4.80
C SER A 329 -25.42 -14.45 5.68
N PRO A 330 -26.32 -15.20 6.33
CA PRO A 330 -27.35 -14.60 7.19
C PRO A 330 -26.77 -13.95 8.45
N SER A 331 -25.64 -14.45 8.95
CA SER A 331 -24.89 -13.89 10.08
C SER A 331 -23.40 -13.82 9.74
N PRO A 332 -22.94 -12.71 9.11
CA PRO A 332 -21.56 -12.58 8.65
C PRO A 332 -20.59 -12.26 9.78
N ARG A 333 -19.64 -13.17 10.04
CA ARG A 333 -18.48 -12.91 10.92
C ARG A 333 -17.39 -12.17 10.15
N ARG A 334 -17.41 -10.83 10.22
CA ARG A 334 -16.48 -9.95 9.49
C ARG A 334 -15.06 -9.94 10.06
N PHE A 335 -14.89 -10.30 11.33
CA PHE A 335 -13.61 -10.27 12.06
C PHE A 335 -13.14 -11.68 12.47
N ARG A 336 -13.54 -12.69 11.70
CA ARG A 336 -13.34 -14.10 12.02
C ARG A 336 -11.88 -14.44 12.37
N ILE A 337 -11.70 -14.94 13.57
CA ILE A 337 -10.50 -15.66 14.07
C ILE A 337 -10.92 -17.08 14.53
N ASP A 338 -10.11 -17.74 15.36
CA ASP A 338 -10.44 -19.06 15.91
C ASP A 338 -11.84 -19.08 16.58
N PRO A 339 -12.74 -20.02 16.19
CA PRO A 339 -14.09 -20.11 16.76
C PRO A 339 -14.15 -20.33 18.28
N SER A 340 -13.10 -20.89 18.88
CA SER A 340 -13.01 -21.09 20.34
C SER A 340 -12.76 -19.79 21.12
N SER A 341 -12.48 -18.68 20.43
CA SER A 341 -12.05 -17.41 21.02
C SER A 341 -13.01 -16.23 20.74
N PRO A 342 -14.31 -16.32 21.08
CA PRO A 342 -15.31 -15.29 20.73
C PRO A 342 -15.04 -13.92 21.38
N LEU A 343 -14.47 -13.88 22.59
CA LEU A 343 -14.11 -12.62 23.25
C LEU A 343 -13.00 -11.89 22.50
N HIS A 344 -12.00 -12.61 22.00
CA HIS A 344 -10.90 -12.03 21.23
C HIS A 344 -11.36 -11.53 19.86
N GLU A 345 -12.31 -12.21 19.21
CA GLU A 345 -12.92 -11.73 17.97
C GLU A 345 -13.62 -10.39 18.19
N LYS A 346 -14.38 -10.28 19.29
CA LYS A 346 -15.05 -9.03 19.66
C LYS A 346 -14.06 -7.92 19.94
N ASN A 347 -12.99 -8.19 20.70
CA ASN A 347 -11.95 -7.20 20.97
C ASN A 347 -11.26 -6.72 19.69
N LEU A 348 -10.97 -7.64 18.75
CA LEU A 348 -10.41 -7.32 17.44
C LEU A 348 -11.38 -6.47 16.61
N GLU A 349 -12.67 -6.82 16.59
CA GLU A 349 -13.71 -6.02 15.96
C GLU A 349 -13.76 -4.62 16.56
N ASP A 350 -13.90 -4.48 17.88
CA ASP A 350 -14.01 -3.20 18.58
C ASP A 350 -12.80 -2.30 18.29
N ASN A 351 -11.60 -2.86 18.29
CA ASN A 351 -10.36 -2.15 17.94
C ASN A 351 -10.36 -1.63 16.51
N LEU A 352 -10.69 -2.47 15.54
CA LEU A 352 -10.65 -2.09 14.12
C LEU A 352 -11.81 -1.16 13.74
N GLN A 353 -12.98 -1.30 14.38
CA GLN A 353 -14.10 -0.35 14.26
C GLN A 353 -13.75 1.00 14.86
N SER A 354 -13.11 1.01 16.04
CA SER A 354 -12.62 2.24 16.69
C SER A 354 -11.57 2.94 15.82
N LEU A 355 -10.60 2.20 15.30
CA LEU A 355 -9.59 2.73 14.37
C LEU A 355 -10.22 3.33 13.11
N ALA A 356 -11.15 2.62 12.46
CA ALA A 356 -11.89 3.13 11.31
C ALA A 356 -12.63 4.44 11.62
N THR A 357 -13.26 4.51 12.80
CA THR A 357 -13.96 5.71 13.28
C THR A 357 -13.02 6.89 13.49
N ARG A 358 -11.79 6.65 14.00
CA ARG A 358 -10.79 7.71 14.22
C ARG A 358 -10.14 8.18 12.93
N LEU A 359 -9.90 7.29 11.98
CA LEU A 359 -9.27 7.61 10.70
C LEU A 359 -10.21 8.31 9.72
N ALA A 360 -11.51 8.07 9.79
CA ALA A 360 -12.49 8.66 8.87
C ALA A 360 -12.44 10.20 8.77
N PRO A 361 -12.47 10.97 9.88
CA PRO A 361 -12.36 12.43 9.80
C PRO A 361 -11.00 12.92 9.28
N ILE A 362 -9.91 12.21 9.60
CA ILE A 362 -8.57 12.50 9.07
C ILE A 362 -8.56 12.30 7.55
N TYR A 363 -9.15 11.19 7.08
CA TYR A 363 -9.27 10.94 5.65
C TYR A 363 -10.09 12.02 4.93
N LYS A 364 -11.22 12.44 5.53
CA LYS A 364 -12.03 13.56 5.03
C LYS A 364 -11.24 14.86 4.94
N GLN A 365 -10.43 15.17 5.95
CA GLN A 365 -9.64 16.39 6.01
C GLN A 365 -8.59 16.44 4.89
N TYR A 366 -7.83 15.36 4.71
CA TYR A 366 -6.70 15.36 3.78
C TYR A 366 -7.02 14.95 2.35
N ALA A 367 -8.10 14.20 2.11
CA ALA A 367 -8.53 13.78 0.78
C ALA A 367 -10.07 13.82 0.67
N PRO A 368 -10.68 15.01 0.76
CA PRO A 368 -12.14 15.17 0.88
C PRO A 368 -12.91 14.60 -0.30
N VAL A 369 -12.38 14.71 -1.53
CA VAL A 369 -13.05 14.18 -2.73
C VAL A 369 -13.07 12.65 -2.73
N ALA A 370 -11.93 12.01 -2.46
CA ALA A 370 -11.84 10.55 -2.35
C ALA A 370 -12.69 10.01 -1.20
N TYR A 371 -12.71 10.73 -0.06
CA TYR A 371 -13.60 10.43 1.05
C TYR A 371 -15.07 10.51 0.64
N GLN A 372 -15.49 11.59 -0.02
CA GLN A 372 -16.88 11.79 -0.44
C GLN A 372 -17.36 10.68 -1.37
N ASN A 373 -16.53 10.29 -2.33
CA ASN A 373 -16.81 9.16 -3.23
C ASN A 373 -17.04 7.86 -2.44
N GLN A 374 -16.27 7.63 -1.38
CA GLN A 374 -16.36 6.42 -0.55
C GLN A 374 -17.57 6.38 0.40
N VAL A 375 -18.11 7.54 0.78
CA VAL A 375 -19.28 7.64 1.66
C VAL A 375 -20.61 7.81 0.91
N GLU A 376 -20.58 8.03 -0.41
CA GLU A 376 -21.77 8.26 -1.26
C GLU A 376 -22.91 7.27 -0.98
N TYR A 377 -22.58 5.98 -0.85
CA TYR A 377 -23.55 4.90 -0.59
C TYR A 377 -23.49 4.36 0.85
N GLU A 378 -23.05 5.16 1.83
CA GLU A 378 -22.97 4.74 3.24
C GLU A 378 -24.32 4.23 3.77
N HIS A 379 -25.39 4.99 3.56
CA HIS A 379 -26.72 4.65 4.09
C HIS A 379 -27.36 3.47 3.36
N VAL A 380 -26.98 3.24 2.10
CA VAL A 380 -27.51 2.13 1.28
C VAL A 380 -26.86 0.80 1.66
N ALA A 381 -25.57 0.79 2.00
CA ALA A 381 -24.79 -0.42 2.23
C ALA A 381 -24.09 -0.44 3.60
N ARG A 382 -24.81 -0.05 4.65
CA ARG A 382 -24.28 0.20 6.00
C ARG A 382 -23.56 -1.01 6.61
N GLU A 383 -24.06 -2.22 6.36
CA GLU A 383 -23.49 -3.49 6.84
C GLU A 383 -22.13 -3.78 6.20
N CYS A 384 -21.89 -3.21 5.01
CA CYS A 384 -20.62 -3.28 4.30
C CYS A 384 -19.69 -2.10 4.63
N ARG A 385 -19.92 -1.40 5.75
CA ARG A 385 -19.06 -0.32 6.23
C ARG A 385 -18.47 -0.61 7.60
N LEU A 386 -17.28 -0.06 7.83
CA LEU A 386 -16.57 -0.03 9.10
C LEU A 386 -16.66 1.37 9.71
N GLY A 387 -16.61 1.44 11.04
CA GLY A 387 -16.80 2.65 11.83
C GLY A 387 -18.14 2.66 12.56
N SER A 388 -18.17 3.30 13.73
CA SER A 388 -19.34 3.40 14.59
C SER A 388 -20.08 4.73 14.45
N LYS A 389 -19.41 5.79 13.97
CA LYS A 389 -20.02 7.11 13.70
C LYS A 389 -20.41 7.26 12.23
N GLU A 390 -21.20 8.29 11.93
CA GLU A 390 -21.52 8.70 10.55
C GLU A 390 -20.25 9.09 9.79
N GLY A 391 -20.25 8.88 8.46
CA GLY A 391 -19.12 9.19 7.60
C GLY A 391 -18.14 8.02 7.55
N ARG A 392 -18.58 6.90 7.00
CA ARG A 392 -17.93 5.57 7.01
C ARG A 392 -17.36 5.20 5.64
N PRO A 393 -16.13 5.63 5.30
CA PRO A 393 -15.55 5.41 3.98
C PRO A 393 -14.98 3.99 3.78
N PHE A 394 -14.79 3.21 4.85
CA PHE A 394 -14.05 1.95 4.79
C PHE A 394 -14.99 0.74 4.76
N SER A 395 -14.70 -0.26 3.92
CA SER A 395 -15.46 -1.52 3.82
C SER A 395 -14.72 -2.73 4.43
N GLY A 396 -13.40 -2.76 4.25
CA GLY A 396 -12.52 -3.84 4.71
C GLY A 396 -11.20 -3.27 5.21
N VAL A 397 -10.48 -4.08 5.98
CA VAL A 397 -9.18 -3.73 6.55
C VAL A 397 -8.26 -4.94 6.49
N THR A 398 -7.00 -4.73 6.13
CA THR A 398 -5.99 -5.79 6.12
C THR A 398 -4.86 -5.41 7.06
N ALA A 399 -4.61 -6.24 8.07
CA ALA A 399 -3.43 -6.13 8.93
C ALA A 399 -2.26 -6.86 8.26
N CYS A 400 -1.15 -6.16 8.05
CA CYS A 400 0.08 -6.69 7.47
C CYS A 400 1.17 -6.70 8.54
N LEU A 401 1.60 -7.90 8.97
CA LEU A 401 2.63 -8.08 10.00
C LEU A 401 3.89 -8.62 9.32
N ASP A 402 4.97 -7.84 9.32
CA ASP A 402 6.24 -8.12 8.64
C ASP A 402 6.08 -8.58 7.17
N PHE A 403 4.99 -8.16 6.53
CA PHE A 403 4.56 -8.68 5.24
C PHE A 403 5.21 -7.90 4.09
N CYS A 404 6.03 -8.57 3.30
CA CYS A 404 6.58 -8.00 2.07
C CYS A 404 5.55 -8.03 0.94
N ALA A 405 4.86 -6.92 0.71
CA ALA A 405 4.00 -6.78 -0.46
C ALA A 405 4.85 -6.55 -1.72
N HIS A 406 4.83 -7.51 -2.65
CA HIS A 406 5.42 -7.33 -3.98
C HIS A 406 4.65 -6.28 -4.79
N PRO A 407 5.26 -5.67 -5.83
CA PRO A 407 4.61 -4.61 -6.60
C PRO A 407 3.25 -5.05 -7.15
N HIS A 408 2.21 -4.30 -6.80
CA HIS A 408 0.84 -4.61 -7.18
C HIS A 408 -0.03 -3.34 -7.23
N ARG A 409 -1.22 -3.49 -7.80
CA ARG A 409 -2.33 -2.57 -7.63
C ARG A 409 -3.49 -3.37 -7.02
N ASP A 410 -4.23 -2.77 -6.11
CA ASP A 410 -5.46 -3.35 -5.60
C ASP A 410 -6.60 -3.13 -6.60
N ILE A 411 -6.59 -3.92 -7.68
CA ILE A 411 -7.45 -3.75 -8.87
C ILE A 411 -8.96 -3.88 -8.62
N HIS A 412 -9.36 -4.35 -7.43
CA HIS A 412 -10.76 -4.51 -7.04
C HIS A 412 -11.19 -3.44 -6.02
N ASN A 413 -10.32 -2.47 -5.70
CA ASN A 413 -10.73 -1.30 -4.95
C ASN A 413 -11.67 -0.45 -5.82
N MET A 414 -12.54 0.31 -5.16
CA MET A 414 -13.47 1.17 -5.89
C MET A 414 -12.74 2.27 -6.66
N ASN A 415 -13.31 2.64 -7.81
CA ASN A 415 -12.82 3.75 -8.61
C ASN A 415 -12.94 5.06 -7.83
N ASN A 416 -12.00 5.96 -8.06
CA ASN A 416 -11.97 7.31 -7.46
C ASN A 416 -11.98 7.36 -5.92
N GLY A 417 -11.75 6.23 -5.25
CA GLY A 417 -11.42 6.16 -3.82
C GLY A 417 -9.91 6.12 -3.60
N SER A 418 -9.50 5.98 -2.33
CA SER A 418 -8.10 5.78 -1.96
C SER A 418 -7.96 4.81 -0.78
N THR A 419 -6.73 4.36 -0.54
CA THR A 419 -6.40 3.48 0.58
C THR A 419 -5.72 4.30 1.68
N VAL A 420 -6.23 4.18 2.91
CA VAL A 420 -5.57 4.72 4.10
C VAL A 420 -4.74 3.61 4.74
N VAL A 421 -3.46 3.88 5.00
CA VAL A 421 -2.55 2.95 5.69
C VAL A 421 -2.18 3.56 7.03
N CYS A 422 -2.47 2.84 8.12
CA CYS A 422 -2.04 3.19 9.46
C CYS A 422 -0.84 2.32 9.83
N THR A 423 0.33 2.94 9.99
CA THR A 423 1.57 2.23 10.30
C THR A 423 1.77 2.16 11.81
N LEU A 424 2.04 0.96 12.32
CA LEU A 424 2.41 0.70 13.70
C LEU A 424 3.81 0.09 13.70
N THR A 425 4.75 0.69 14.43
CA THR A 425 6.15 0.27 14.44
C THR A 425 6.55 -0.42 15.74
N ARG A 426 7.59 -1.23 15.66
CA ARG A 426 8.27 -1.79 16.84
C ARG A 426 8.85 -0.66 17.71
N GLU A 427 9.01 -0.93 19.00
CA GLU A 427 9.42 0.04 20.03
C GLU A 427 10.76 0.73 19.74
N ASP A 428 11.68 0.10 19.02
CA ASP A 428 12.97 0.69 18.62
C ASP A 428 12.85 1.70 17.47
N ASN A 429 11.66 1.82 16.85
CA ASN A 429 11.37 2.73 15.74
C ASN A 429 10.20 3.67 16.07
N ARG A 430 10.15 4.22 17.28
CA ARG A 430 9.11 5.16 17.74
C ARG A 430 9.62 6.57 18.08
N SER A 431 10.94 6.79 18.01
CA SER A 431 11.57 8.07 18.30
C SER A 431 12.12 8.71 17.03
N LEU A 432 11.88 10.01 16.85
CA LEU A 432 12.41 10.76 15.72
C LEU A 432 13.95 10.75 15.72
N GLY A 433 14.55 10.63 14.53
CA GLY A 433 16.00 10.63 14.34
C GLY A 433 16.69 9.30 14.68
N VAL A 434 15.99 8.34 15.27
CA VAL A 434 16.52 6.99 15.52
C VAL A 434 16.36 6.13 14.27
N ILE A 435 17.46 5.55 13.79
CA ILE A 435 17.43 4.53 12.72
C ILE A 435 17.39 3.16 13.41
N PRO A 436 16.29 2.39 13.27
CA PRO A 436 16.16 1.09 13.91
C PRO A 436 17.07 0.04 13.26
N GLN A 437 17.16 -1.14 13.89
CA GLN A 437 17.94 -2.25 13.34
C GLN A 437 17.38 -2.74 11.99
N ASP A 438 16.04 -2.73 11.87
CA ASP A 438 15.32 -3.08 10.64
C ASP A 438 14.05 -2.23 10.54
N GLU A 439 13.65 -1.90 9.32
CA GLU A 439 12.45 -1.11 9.04
C GLU A 439 11.82 -1.53 7.71
N GLN A 440 10.49 -1.42 7.63
CA GLN A 440 9.76 -1.65 6.40
C GLN A 440 9.42 -0.32 5.71
N LEU A 441 9.68 -0.24 4.40
CA LEU A 441 9.40 0.94 3.58
C LEU A 441 8.18 0.71 2.68
N HIS A 442 7.35 1.73 2.53
CA HIS A 442 6.35 1.80 1.47
C HIS A 442 6.99 2.38 0.20
N VAL A 443 6.93 1.65 -0.93
CA VAL A 443 7.68 2.01 -2.14
C VAL A 443 6.74 2.21 -3.33
N LEU A 444 6.95 3.30 -4.07
CA LEU A 444 6.33 3.57 -5.36
C LEU A 444 7.33 3.22 -6.49
N PRO A 445 7.33 1.99 -7.03
CA PRO A 445 8.46 1.47 -7.81
C PRO A 445 8.59 2.07 -9.21
N LEU A 446 7.58 2.79 -9.69
CA LEU A 446 7.55 3.40 -11.03
C LEU A 446 8.01 4.87 -11.03
N TYR A 447 8.43 5.39 -9.88
CA TYR A 447 8.79 6.78 -9.70
C TYR A 447 10.27 6.96 -9.36
N LYS A 448 10.81 8.11 -9.75
CA LYS A 448 12.05 8.69 -9.20
C LYS A 448 11.74 10.02 -8.52
N LEU A 449 12.64 10.50 -7.67
CA LEU A 449 12.59 11.87 -7.18
C LEU A 449 12.99 12.85 -8.30
N SER A 450 12.45 14.07 -8.23
CA SER A 450 12.93 15.21 -9.00
C SER A 450 14.35 15.60 -8.56
N ASP A 451 15.07 16.29 -9.43
CA ASP A 451 16.41 16.82 -9.15
C ASP A 451 16.34 18.19 -8.43
N THR A 452 15.12 18.68 -8.19
CA THR A 452 14.81 19.94 -7.51
C THR A 452 13.78 19.72 -6.41
N ASP A 453 13.79 20.59 -5.40
CA ASP A 453 12.74 20.65 -4.39
C ASP A 453 11.43 21.27 -4.93
N GLU A 454 10.46 21.49 -4.05
CA GLU A 454 9.16 22.05 -4.41
C GLU A 454 9.21 23.50 -4.95
N PHE A 455 10.27 24.24 -4.63
CA PHE A 455 10.49 25.63 -5.06
C PHE A 455 11.32 25.69 -6.34
N GLY A 456 11.77 24.54 -6.87
CA GLY A 456 12.62 24.45 -8.04
C GLY A 456 14.11 24.60 -7.74
N SER A 457 14.54 24.51 -6.48
CA SER A 457 15.96 24.61 -6.10
C SER A 457 16.63 23.24 -6.07
N SER A 458 17.77 23.13 -6.75
CA SER A 458 18.66 21.97 -6.65
C SER A 458 19.46 21.98 -5.35
N GLU A 459 19.83 23.15 -4.86
CA GLU A 459 20.51 23.33 -3.57
C GLU A 459 19.59 22.91 -2.41
N GLY A 460 18.29 23.22 -2.48
CA GLY A 460 17.29 22.77 -1.51
C GLY A 460 17.10 21.25 -1.51
N MET A 461 17.19 20.61 -2.68
CA MET A 461 17.21 19.14 -2.78
C MET A 461 18.47 18.57 -2.12
N GLU A 462 19.65 19.13 -2.41
CA GLU A 462 20.91 18.69 -1.82
C GLU A 462 20.94 18.88 -0.30
N ALA A 463 20.41 20.00 0.22
CA ALA A 463 20.30 20.24 1.66
C ALA A 463 19.44 19.18 2.36
N LYS A 464 18.36 18.70 1.72
CA LYS A 464 17.53 17.59 2.24
C LYS A 464 18.26 16.25 2.22
N ILE A 465 19.12 16.03 1.23
CA ILE A 465 19.97 14.84 1.19
C ILE A 465 21.02 14.90 2.30
N GLN A 466 21.71 16.03 2.44
CA GLN A 466 22.75 16.25 3.44
C GLN A 466 22.22 16.16 4.89
N SER A 467 21.00 16.65 5.13
CA SER A 467 20.34 16.55 6.44
C SER A 467 19.76 15.16 6.74
N GLY A 468 19.68 14.26 5.77
CA GLY A 468 19.10 12.92 5.93
C GLY A 468 17.56 12.87 5.81
N ALA A 469 16.90 14.00 5.52
CA ALA A 469 15.47 14.04 5.19
C ALA A 469 15.16 13.29 3.89
N ILE A 470 16.16 13.11 3.03
CA ILE A 470 16.15 12.23 1.86
C ILE A 470 17.40 11.34 1.92
N GLU A 471 17.21 10.04 2.15
CA GLU A 471 18.31 9.08 2.09
C GLU A 471 18.43 8.50 0.68
N VAL A 472 19.60 8.64 0.07
CA VAL A 472 19.92 8.01 -1.23
C VAL A 472 20.56 6.65 -0.99
N LEU A 473 19.90 5.58 -1.42
CA LEU A 473 20.35 4.21 -1.20
C LEU A 473 21.31 3.74 -2.29
N ALA A 474 22.51 3.34 -1.87
CA ALA A 474 23.47 2.68 -2.75
C ALA A 474 23.02 1.26 -3.10
N PRO A 475 23.23 0.79 -4.35
CA PRO A 475 22.96 -0.60 -4.72
C PRO A 475 23.78 -1.56 -3.85
N ARG A 476 23.11 -2.51 -3.18
CA ARG A 476 23.76 -3.54 -2.36
C ARG A 476 23.49 -4.93 -2.92
N ARG A 477 24.55 -5.73 -3.10
CA ARG A 477 24.42 -7.16 -3.42
C ARG A 477 24.20 -7.94 -2.13
N LYS A 478 23.02 -8.53 -1.96
CA LYS A 478 22.70 -9.41 -0.82
C LYS A 478 22.44 -10.83 -1.32
N LYS A 479 23.04 -11.83 -0.68
CA LYS A 479 22.67 -13.24 -0.90
C LYS A 479 21.28 -13.46 -0.29
N ARG A 480 20.35 -14.02 -1.06
CA ARG A 480 19.02 -14.40 -0.58
C ARG A 480 18.75 -15.86 -0.91
N THR A 481 18.02 -16.52 -0.02
CA THR A 481 17.49 -17.86 -0.29
C THR A 481 16.32 -17.77 -1.27
N ARG A 482 16.05 -18.87 -1.97
CA ARG A 482 14.88 -19.01 -2.83
C ARG A 482 14.40 -20.46 -2.80
N PHE A 483 13.12 -20.67 -3.03
CA PHE A 483 12.59 -22.00 -3.30
C PHE A 483 13.09 -22.50 -4.65
N THR A 484 13.39 -23.79 -4.74
CA THR A 484 13.81 -24.43 -6.00
C THR A 484 12.65 -24.62 -6.96
N GLN A 485 11.43 -24.73 -6.44
CA GLN A 485 10.19 -24.83 -7.21
C GLN A 485 9.22 -23.70 -6.83
N PRO A 486 8.38 -23.24 -7.77
CA PRO A 486 7.35 -22.25 -7.48
C PRO A 486 6.35 -22.73 -6.42
N VAL A 487 6.02 -21.87 -5.46
CA VAL A 487 4.99 -22.15 -4.45
C VAL A 487 3.62 -22.25 -5.14
N PRO A 488 2.86 -23.36 -5.00
CA PRO A 488 1.56 -23.52 -5.64
C PRO A 488 0.56 -22.42 -5.27
N ARG A 489 -0.32 -22.03 -6.21
CA ARG A 489 -1.32 -20.95 -6.02
C ARG A 489 -2.38 -21.31 -4.99
N SER A 490 -2.99 -22.49 -5.10
CA SER A 490 -4.08 -22.92 -4.23
C SER A 490 -4.18 -24.46 -4.16
N GLY A 491 -5.08 -24.96 -3.32
CA GLY A 491 -5.48 -26.37 -3.27
C GLY A 491 -4.57 -27.28 -2.44
N LYS A 492 -4.83 -28.60 -2.54
CA LYS A 492 -4.19 -29.65 -1.72
C LYS A 492 -2.66 -29.62 -1.79
N LYS A 493 -2.09 -29.28 -2.96
CA LYS A 493 -0.63 -29.19 -3.15
C LYS A 493 0.01 -28.09 -2.29
N ARG A 494 -0.66 -26.95 -2.14
CA ARG A 494 -0.19 -25.86 -1.27
C ARG A 494 -0.27 -26.27 0.21
N ALA A 495 -1.39 -26.84 0.63
CA ALA A 495 -1.56 -27.32 1.99
C ALA A 495 -0.49 -28.36 2.35
N ALA A 496 -0.28 -29.36 1.48
CA ALA A 496 0.75 -30.37 1.65
C ALA A 496 2.16 -29.77 1.76
N MET A 497 2.52 -28.80 0.91
CA MET A 497 3.82 -28.12 0.98
C MET A 497 4.01 -27.40 2.33
N MET A 498 2.99 -26.72 2.85
CA MET A 498 3.08 -26.05 4.16
C MET A 498 3.20 -27.06 5.31
N THR A 499 2.48 -28.18 5.24
CA THR A 499 2.60 -29.28 6.20
C THR A 499 3.99 -29.93 6.16
N GLU A 500 4.57 -30.10 4.97
CA GLU A 500 5.92 -30.65 4.80
C GLU A 500 6.98 -29.73 5.40
N VAL A 501 6.86 -28.41 5.20
CA VAL A 501 7.75 -27.42 5.84
C VAL A 501 7.67 -27.51 7.36
N LEU A 502 6.45 -27.60 7.92
CA LEU A 502 6.25 -27.75 9.35
C LEU A 502 6.83 -29.06 9.88
N ALA A 503 6.62 -30.18 9.17
CA ALA A 503 7.17 -31.49 9.53
C ALA A 503 8.71 -31.51 9.46
N HIS A 504 9.32 -30.83 8.49
CA HIS A 504 10.77 -30.68 8.43
C HIS A 504 11.33 -29.89 9.61
N LYS A 505 10.59 -28.88 10.10
CA LYS A 505 10.96 -28.15 11.33
C LYS A 505 10.91 -29.04 12.56
N ILE A 506 9.81 -29.79 12.77
CA ILE A 506 9.67 -30.73 13.88
C ILE A 506 10.86 -31.71 13.90
N ARG A 507 11.16 -32.33 12.76
CA ARG A 507 12.33 -33.23 12.62
C ARG A 507 13.68 -32.53 12.86
N ALA A 508 13.82 -31.26 12.48
CA ALA A 508 15.06 -30.50 12.70
C ALA A 508 15.24 -30.10 14.18
N VAL A 509 14.14 -29.80 14.88
CA VAL A 509 14.13 -29.51 16.32
C VAL A 509 14.43 -30.80 17.10
N GLU A 510 13.75 -31.91 16.78
CA GLU A 510 14.02 -33.23 17.38
C GLU A 510 15.47 -33.67 17.21
N LYS A 511 16.08 -33.45 16.04
CA LYS A 511 17.50 -33.74 15.79
C LYS A 511 18.46 -32.85 16.60
N LYS A 512 18.08 -31.62 16.95
CA LYS A 512 18.90 -30.75 17.82
C LYS A 512 18.85 -31.18 19.29
N PHE A 513 17.80 -31.91 19.71
CA PHE A 513 17.61 -32.39 21.08
C PHE A 513 18.26 -33.74 21.39
N ILE A 514 19.02 -34.35 20.47
CA ILE A 514 19.81 -35.56 20.77
C ILE A 514 21.21 -35.12 21.21
N PRO A 515 21.57 -35.21 22.52
CA PRO A 515 22.95 -34.97 22.93
C PRO A 515 23.81 -36.10 22.34
N ARG A 516 24.89 -35.74 21.65
CA ARG A 516 25.92 -36.72 21.27
C ARG A 516 26.54 -37.31 22.55
N ILE A 517 26.02 -38.44 23.03
CA ILE A 517 26.69 -39.26 24.03
C ILE A 517 27.95 -39.82 23.36
N LYS A 518 29.12 -39.22 23.65
CA LYS A 518 30.42 -39.84 23.35
C LYS A 518 30.50 -41.15 24.13
N ARG A 519 30.38 -42.29 23.46
CA ARG A 519 30.84 -43.58 23.99
C ARG A 519 32.36 -43.50 24.19
N LYS A 520 32.79 -43.40 25.45
CA LYS A 520 34.19 -43.48 25.85
C LYS A 520 34.52 -44.96 26.03
N ASN A 521 35.19 -45.56 25.05
CA ASN A 521 35.84 -46.86 25.22
C ASN A 521 37.03 -46.67 26.17
N HIS A 522 36.97 -47.25 27.37
CA HIS A 522 38.15 -47.42 28.21
C HIS A 522 38.80 -48.77 27.87
N GLY A 523 39.94 -48.69 27.18
CA GLY A 523 40.89 -49.80 27.08
C GLY A 523 41.71 -49.86 28.37
N THR A 524 41.72 -51.02 29.02
CA THR A 524 42.48 -51.31 30.23
C THR A 524 43.85 -51.85 29.83
N THR A 525 44.93 -51.19 30.25
CA THR A 525 46.29 -51.75 30.26
C THR A 525 46.81 -51.80 31.68
N ASN A 526 47.19 -53.01 32.09
CA ASN A 526 47.64 -53.45 33.41
C ASN A 526 49.09 -53.02 33.74
N SER A 527 49.36 -52.91 35.05
CA SER A 527 50.62 -53.32 35.70
C SER A 527 50.30 -53.65 37.18
N SER A 528 50.12 -54.93 37.56
CA SER A 528 51.11 -55.86 38.16
C SER A 528 51.66 -55.36 39.52
N LYS A 529 51.58 -56.06 40.66
CA LYS A 529 51.92 -57.47 40.95
C LYS A 529 51.41 -57.83 42.38
N ALA A 530 50.98 -59.08 42.57
CA ALA A 530 50.84 -59.72 43.88
C ALA A 530 51.79 -60.93 43.96
N SER A 531 52.27 -61.23 45.17
CA SER A 531 53.15 -62.33 45.54
C SER A 531 52.37 -63.62 45.85
N SER A 532 52.59 -64.65 45.00
CA SER A 532 52.79 -66.11 45.24
C SER A 532 52.20 -66.79 46.50
N LEU A 533 51.23 -67.74 46.37
CA LEU A 533 51.31 -69.22 46.15
C LEU A 533 50.92 -69.97 47.46
N PRO A 534 50.46 -71.24 47.44
CA PRO A 534 50.55 -72.30 46.42
C PRO A 534 49.30 -72.52 45.56
#